data_AF-A0A553JUN1-F1
#
_entry.id   AF-A0A553JUN1-F1
#
_cell.length_a   1.000
_cell.length_b   1.000
_cell.length_c   1.000
_cell.angle_alpha   90.00
_cell.angle_beta   90.00
_cell.angle_gamma   90.00
#
_symmetry.space_group_name_H-M   'P 1'
#
loop_
_entity.id
_entity.type
_entity.pdbx_description
1 polymer ?
#
loop_
_entity_poly.entity_id
_entity_poly.type
_entity_poly.pdbx_seq_one_letter_code
_entity_poly.pdbx_strand_id
1 'polypeptide(L)'
;MINNESVTFIRQRGAAAIYLVLLLIPLFGMVFLALEGTRYIQKKNRLGDATEAASLAVSMANRNDKGYETQLAKDYISSYLRNIKEISQVRIERKEDIDHYPMADGSFEDREYTQYRVTANTEHTSWLHSDLIPSFKATETLGNRALARAYPEYLGDRDVDIVFVSDFSGSMDGYRINSLKNAITQISNEILIPREGETEIRNRIALVPYNMRVVEGGDDRNTCMTQLKYRNPSGKTGSNYTNYESINWREWANKSYNQVSSCVSNSRKCNGLPGPRADARTIKSVVNDSSQRWPDSSNWIDYSRSVEQVFSESPTNVQHHPSYQRLYNSSMCNGSFWTIPLTNQKSEIMRVNQMSPNGGTSVYQGLLRGAQILDKGRPTNPDEEETKEYNKRLKMILIISDGKEDPYRNTFSNLVNAGVCNKIRSGFNDGDLPLHMGVIGVQFSASGQNAFKKCVGEENIIDVGNLDDLIEDILDLIKKGAKSDGISKLYYRHTEN
;
A
#
# COMPACT_ATOMS: atom_id res chain seq x y z
N MET A 1 83.66 11.72 68.40
CA MET A 1 84.36 10.84 67.45
C MET A 1 83.41 9.71 67.10
N ILE A 2 83.14 9.52 65.82
CA ILE A 2 82.10 8.65 65.26
C ILE A 2 82.63 7.22 65.18
N ASN A 3 81.88 6.24 65.69
CA ASN A 3 82.13 4.82 65.50
C ASN A 3 81.78 4.43 64.05
N ASN A 4 82.77 3.97 63.29
CA ASN A 4 82.56 3.35 61.98
C ASN A 4 82.27 1.86 62.17
N GLU A 5 80.99 1.48 62.15
CA GLU A 5 80.60 0.10 61.86
C GLU A 5 80.75 -0.16 60.36
N SER A 6 81.62 -1.12 60.02
CA SER A 6 81.86 -1.54 58.65
C SER A 6 80.78 -2.53 58.21
N VAL A 7 79.79 -2.03 57.46
CA VAL A 7 78.79 -2.87 56.79
C VAL A 7 79.45 -3.57 55.60
N THR A 8 79.58 -4.89 55.68
CA THR A 8 80.05 -5.75 54.59
C THR A 8 78.90 -6.03 53.62
N PHE A 9 78.94 -5.41 52.44
CA PHE A 9 78.04 -5.74 51.33
C PHE A 9 78.42 -7.08 50.69
N ILE A 10 77.67 -8.14 51.01
CA ILE A 10 77.75 -9.41 50.27
C ILE A 10 77.09 -9.20 48.90
N ARG A 11 77.90 -9.30 47.84
CA ARG A 11 77.49 -9.05 46.45
C ARG A 11 76.65 -10.22 45.92
N GLN A 12 75.32 -10.16 46.08
CA GLN A 12 74.41 -11.16 45.50
C GLN A 12 74.41 -11.04 43.97
N ARG A 13 74.94 -12.06 43.26
CA ARG A 13 74.82 -12.20 41.80
C ARG A 13 73.72 -13.22 41.50
N GLY A 14 72.63 -12.79 40.84
CA GLY A 14 71.63 -13.69 40.24
C GLY A 14 70.24 -13.69 40.89
N ALA A 15 70.11 -13.60 42.23
CA ALA A 15 68.80 -13.64 42.89
C ALA A 15 67.86 -12.48 42.46
N ALA A 16 68.42 -11.27 42.33
CA ALA A 16 67.67 -10.10 41.85
C ALA A 16 67.13 -10.28 40.41
N ALA A 17 67.83 -11.04 39.55
CA ALA A 17 67.38 -11.32 38.19
C ALA A 17 66.20 -12.31 38.18
N ILE A 18 66.21 -13.31 39.06
CA ILE A 18 65.10 -14.27 39.20
C ILE A 18 63.85 -13.56 39.70
N TYR A 19 63.96 -12.72 40.73
CA TYR A 19 62.84 -11.91 41.21
C TYR A 19 62.33 -10.92 40.17
N LEU A 20 63.22 -10.30 39.39
CA LEU A 20 62.84 -9.43 38.28
C LEU A 20 61.99 -10.19 37.25
N VAL A 21 62.43 -11.37 36.81
CA VAL A 21 61.70 -12.18 35.83
C VAL A 21 60.33 -12.61 36.39
N LEU A 22 60.27 -13.04 37.64
CA LEU A 22 59.01 -13.43 38.29
C LEU A 22 58.03 -12.27 38.46
N LEU A 23 58.53 -11.05 38.69
CA LEU A 23 57.69 -9.84 38.80
C LEU A 23 57.29 -9.26 37.44
N LEU A 24 58.09 -9.46 36.40
CA LEU A 24 57.77 -8.97 35.05
C LEU A 24 56.53 -9.67 34.47
N ILE A 25 56.32 -10.95 34.74
CA ILE A 25 55.15 -11.70 34.23
C ILE A 25 53.82 -11.06 34.67
N PRO A 26 53.53 -10.86 35.98
CA PRO A 26 52.29 -10.21 36.40
C PRO A 26 52.24 -8.73 36.00
N LEU A 27 53.38 -8.04 35.92
CA LEU A 27 53.45 -6.65 35.45
C LEU A 27 53.00 -6.54 33.99
N PHE A 28 53.55 -7.36 33.10
CA PHE A 28 53.12 -7.42 31.70
C PHE A 28 51.69 -7.95 31.56
N GLY A 29 51.27 -8.90 32.38
CA GLY A 29 49.87 -9.35 32.42
C GLY A 29 48.90 -8.20 32.71
N MET A 30 49.23 -7.31 33.65
CA MET A 30 48.43 -6.11 33.90
C MET A 30 48.45 -5.12 32.73
N VAL A 31 49.60 -4.95 32.06
CA VAL A 31 49.69 -4.11 30.84
C VAL A 31 48.83 -4.69 29.71
N PHE A 32 48.87 -6.01 29.49
CA PHE A 32 48.08 -6.70 28.48
C PHE A 32 46.60 -6.56 28.77
N LEU A 33 46.20 -6.80 30.03
CA LEU A 33 44.83 -6.60 30.48
C LEU A 33 44.37 -5.15 30.29
N ALA A 34 45.19 -4.17 30.65
CA ALA A 34 44.83 -2.77 30.51
C ALA A 34 44.67 -2.37 29.05
N LEU A 35 45.62 -2.72 28.18
CA LEU A 35 45.59 -2.34 26.76
C LEU A 35 44.50 -3.09 25.98
N GLU A 36 44.45 -4.41 26.10
CA GLU A 36 43.45 -5.20 25.37
C GLU A 36 42.06 -5.11 25.99
N GLY A 37 41.98 -5.08 27.33
CA GLY A 37 40.71 -4.95 28.04
C GLY A 37 40.01 -3.63 27.70
N THR A 38 40.74 -2.50 27.71
CA THR A 38 40.17 -1.21 27.29
C THR A 38 39.74 -1.23 25.82
N ARG A 39 40.53 -1.84 24.92
CA ARG A 39 40.18 -2.03 23.51
C ARG A 39 38.89 -2.85 23.36
N TYR A 40 38.77 -3.99 24.03
CA TYR A 40 37.58 -4.84 23.94
C TYR A 40 36.34 -4.17 24.54
N ILE A 41 36.48 -3.42 25.62
CA ILE A 41 35.39 -2.59 26.17
C ILE A 41 34.92 -1.57 25.12
N GLN A 42 35.84 -0.84 24.48
CA GLN A 42 35.49 0.11 23.43
C GLN A 42 34.83 -0.56 22.23
N LYS A 43 35.32 -1.73 21.79
CA LYS A 43 34.72 -2.51 20.69
C LYS A 43 33.33 -3.01 21.05
N LYS A 44 33.12 -3.46 22.29
CA LYS A 44 31.82 -3.91 22.78
C LYS A 44 30.81 -2.75 22.83
N ASN A 45 31.24 -1.55 23.22
CA ASN A 45 30.39 -0.35 23.20
C ASN A 45 30.01 0.04 21.77
N ARG A 46 30.99 0.10 20.85
CA ARG A 46 30.71 0.38 19.42
C ARG A 46 29.80 -0.65 18.78
N LEU A 47 29.96 -1.94 19.12
CA LEU A 47 29.03 -2.98 18.67
C LEU A 47 27.63 -2.73 19.21
N GLY A 48 27.53 -2.21 20.43
CA GLY A 48 26.27 -1.75 21.01
C GLY A 48 25.57 -0.68 20.18
N ASP A 49 26.27 0.42 19.91
CA ASP A 49 25.76 1.54 19.11
C ASP A 49 25.35 1.04 17.71
N ALA A 50 26.16 0.15 17.13
CA ALA A 50 25.90 -0.46 15.85
C ALA A 50 24.64 -1.32 15.85
N THR A 51 24.45 -2.15 16.89
CA THR A 51 23.22 -2.95 17.05
C THR A 51 22.00 -2.08 17.27
N GLU A 52 22.12 -0.96 17.98
CA GLU A 52 21.02 -0.01 18.19
C GLU A 52 20.61 0.65 16.88
N ALA A 53 21.58 1.20 16.13
CA ALA A 53 21.34 1.76 14.80
C ALA A 53 20.75 0.71 13.85
N ALA A 54 21.28 -0.52 13.85
CA ALA A 54 20.74 -1.62 13.05
C ALA A 54 19.31 -2.00 13.46
N SER A 55 19.00 -2.06 14.76
CA SER A 55 17.66 -2.38 15.24
C SER A 55 16.64 -1.32 14.87
N LEU A 56 17.02 -0.04 14.93
CA LEU A 56 16.19 1.07 14.43
C LEU A 56 15.99 0.99 12.91
N ALA A 57 17.05 0.78 12.15
CA ALA A 57 16.96 0.72 10.70
C ALA A 57 16.07 -0.44 10.23
N VAL A 58 16.22 -1.61 10.85
CA VAL A 58 15.37 -2.78 10.58
C VAL A 58 13.92 -2.52 11.02
N SER A 59 13.69 -1.89 12.18
CA SER A 59 12.34 -1.56 12.64
C SER A 59 11.65 -0.51 11.78
N MET A 60 12.40 0.47 11.25
CA MET A 60 11.90 1.46 10.30
C MET A 60 11.54 0.81 8.97
N ALA A 61 12.43 -0.03 8.42
CA ALA A 61 12.15 -0.70 7.16
C ALA A 61 10.93 -1.63 7.25
N ASN A 62 10.71 -2.27 8.41
CA ASN A 62 9.56 -3.11 8.76
C ASN A 62 9.11 -4.08 7.63
N ARG A 63 10.07 -4.69 6.92
CA ARG A 63 9.79 -5.64 5.83
C ARG A 63 9.81 -7.05 6.37
N ASN A 64 8.78 -7.84 6.10
CA ASN A 64 8.76 -9.27 6.45
C ASN A 64 9.63 -10.12 5.48
N ASP A 65 10.89 -9.74 5.31
CA ASP A 65 11.89 -10.41 4.49
C ASP A 65 13.20 -10.54 5.27
N LYS A 66 13.43 -11.74 5.82
CA LYS A 66 14.62 -12.06 6.63
C LYS A 66 15.93 -11.82 5.89
N GLY A 67 15.95 -11.97 4.57
CA GLY A 67 17.15 -11.75 3.77
C GLY A 67 17.53 -10.28 3.74
N TYR A 68 16.55 -9.42 3.44
CA TYR A 68 16.71 -7.97 3.46
C TYR A 68 17.07 -7.46 4.87
N GLU A 69 16.33 -7.86 5.90
CA GLU A 69 16.57 -7.46 7.28
C GLU A 69 18.01 -7.80 7.74
N THR A 70 18.46 -9.02 7.44
CA THR A 70 19.80 -9.49 7.82
C THR A 70 20.90 -8.72 7.10
N GLN A 71 20.69 -8.42 5.81
CA GLN A 71 21.66 -7.65 5.03
C GLN A 71 21.75 -6.21 5.55
N LEU A 72 20.61 -5.56 5.78
CA LEU A 72 20.55 -4.19 6.32
C LEU A 72 21.26 -4.11 7.68
N ALA A 73 21.00 -5.05 8.59
CA ALA A 73 21.67 -5.09 9.88
C ALA A 73 23.20 -5.27 9.75
N LYS A 74 23.66 -6.14 8.84
CA LYS A 74 25.09 -6.33 8.56
C LYS A 74 25.74 -5.05 8.03
N ASP A 75 25.08 -4.32 7.14
CA ASP A 75 25.59 -3.09 6.57
C ASP A 75 25.79 -2.03 7.67
N TYR A 76 24.81 -1.85 8.56
CA TYR A 76 24.95 -0.98 9.74
C TYR A 76 26.09 -1.43 10.66
N ILE A 77 26.17 -2.72 11.01
CA ILE A 77 27.23 -3.24 11.89
C ILE A 77 28.62 -3.00 11.29
N SER A 78 28.78 -3.24 9.99
CA SER A 78 30.06 -3.08 9.28
C SER A 78 30.53 -1.63 9.21
N SER A 79 29.61 -0.66 9.19
CA SER A 79 29.97 0.77 9.12
C SER A 79 30.53 1.30 10.45
N TYR A 80 30.05 0.80 11.60
CA TYR A 80 30.50 1.20 12.93
C TYR A 80 31.76 0.46 13.40
N LEU A 81 31.95 -0.79 12.97
CA LEU A 81 33.05 -1.64 13.41
C LEU A 81 34.09 -1.86 12.31
N ARG A 82 35.21 -1.13 12.43
CA ARG A 82 36.42 -1.36 11.61
C ARG A 82 37.36 -2.36 12.28
N ASN A 83 38.23 -3.01 11.50
CA ASN A 83 39.25 -3.95 11.95
C ASN A 83 38.67 -5.11 12.77
N ILE A 84 37.65 -5.76 12.23
CA ILE A 84 37.10 -7.03 12.73
C ILE A 84 37.53 -8.15 11.78
N LYS A 85 37.69 -9.36 12.30
CA LYS A 85 38.01 -10.53 11.48
C LYS A 85 36.79 -10.95 10.66
N GLU A 86 35.65 -11.06 11.34
CA GLU A 86 34.35 -11.37 10.74
C GLU A 86 33.19 -10.99 11.67
N ILE A 87 31.99 -10.91 11.08
CA ILE A 87 30.72 -10.88 11.79
C ILE A 87 30.22 -12.33 11.85
N SER A 88 30.51 -13.04 12.94
CA SER A 88 30.26 -14.47 13.06
C SER A 88 28.78 -14.83 13.11
N GLN A 89 27.93 -13.93 13.64
CA GLN A 89 26.49 -14.15 13.69
C GLN A 89 25.72 -12.84 13.75
N VAL A 90 24.64 -12.74 12.96
CA VAL A 90 23.58 -11.74 13.12
C VAL A 90 22.25 -12.48 13.22
N ARG A 91 21.50 -12.28 14.30
CA ARG A 91 20.16 -12.83 14.50
C ARG A 91 19.16 -11.70 14.68
N ILE A 92 18.07 -11.76 13.93
CA ILE A 92 16.96 -10.82 14.00
C ILE A 92 15.73 -11.58 14.46
N GLU A 93 15.07 -11.08 15.50
CA GLU A 93 13.82 -11.62 16.00
C GLU A 93 12.74 -10.56 15.93
N ARG A 94 11.61 -10.91 15.32
CA ARG A 94 10.44 -10.06 15.15
C ARG A 94 9.32 -10.57 16.05
N LYS A 95 8.66 -9.67 16.78
CA LYS A 95 7.47 -9.95 17.61
C LYS A 95 6.45 -8.84 17.43
N GLU A 96 5.17 -9.17 17.39
CA GLU A 96 4.07 -8.20 17.48
C GLU A 96 3.37 -8.37 18.83
N ASP A 97 2.99 -7.27 19.47
CA ASP A 97 2.32 -7.28 20.77
C ASP A 97 1.63 -5.92 21.04
N ILE A 98 0.93 -5.79 22.17
CA ILE A 98 0.24 -4.56 22.59
C ILE A 98 0.92 -3.97 23.84
N ASP A 99 1.21 -2.68 23.80
CA ASP A 99 1.72 -1.90 24.92
C ASP A 99 0.57 -1.12 25.56
N HIS A 100 0.37 -1.28 26.86
CA HIS A 100 -0.70 -0.59 27.60
C HIS A 100 -0.14 0.72 28.14
N TYR A 101 -0.30 1.80 27.39
CA TYR A 101 0.31 3.09 27.70
C TYR A 101 -0.54 3.87 28.71
N PRO A 102 -0.02 4.19 29.91
CA PRO A 102 -0.80 4.93 30.90
C PRO A 102 -0.97 6.39 30.48
N MET A 103 -2.22 6.88 30.48
CA MET A 103 -2.58 8.26 30.22
C MET A 103 -2.59 9.11 31.50
N ALA A 104 -2.53 10.43 31.33
CA ALA A 104 -2.53 11.40 32.43
C ALA A 104 -3.84 11.42 33.25
N ASP A 105 -4.94 10.92 32.67
CA ASP A 105 -6.25 10.78 33.32
C ASP A 105 -6.41 9.45 34.09
N GLY A 106 -5.39 8.59 34.08
CA GLY A 106 -5.40 7.27 34.72
C GLY A 106 -6.01 6.15 33.89
N SER A 107 -6.42 6.41 32.64
CA SER A 107 -6.80 5.38 31.67
C SER A 107 -5.57 4.77 30.99
N PHE A 108 -5.76 3.67 30.26
CA PHE A 108 -4.71 3.03 29.46
C PHE A 108 -5.08 3.12 27.97
N GLU A 109 -4.09 3.43 27.15
CA GLU A 109 -4.17 3.39 25.70
C GLU A 109 -3.45 2.15 25.18
N ASP A 110 -4.18 1.26 24.51
CA ASP A 110 -3.59 0.08 23.90
C ASP A 110 -2.91 0.49 22.58
N ARG A 111 -1.58 0.39 22.56
CA ARG A 111 -0.76 0.69 21.38
C ARG A 111 -0.09 -0.56 20.87
N GLU A 112 -0.49 -1.01 19.68
CA GLU A 112 0.22 -2.10 19.01
C GLU A 112 1.67 -1.70 18.73
N TYR A 113 2.59 -2.67 18.79
CA TYR A 113 3.96 -2.46 18.34
C TYR A 113 4.52 -3.67 17.63
N THR A 114 5.42 -3.42 16.69
CA THR A 114 6.32 -4.44 16.14
C THR A 114 7.70 -4.27 16.73
N GLN A 115 8.16 -5.28 17.46
CA GLN A 115 9.47 -5.34 18.09
C GLN A 115 10.47 -6.07 17.21
N TYR A 116 11.64 -5.46 17.02
CA TYR A 116 12.81 -6.04 16.38
C TYR A 116 13.97 -6.13 17.38
N ARG A 117 14.48 -7.34 17.57
CA ARG A 117 15.69 -7.60 18.36
C ARG A 117 16.83 -7.98 17.44
N VAL A 118 17.87 -7.16 17.39
CA VAL A 118 19.09 -7.43 16.63
C VAL A 118 20.17 -7.91 17.59
N THR A 119 20.68 -9.11 17.39
CA THR A 119 21.79 -9.69 18.13
C THR A 119 22.96 -9.92 17.18
N ALA A 120 24.14 -9.44 17.54
CA ALA A 120 25.33 -9.54 16.70
C ALA A 120 26.55 -10.00 17.50
N ASN A 121 27.32 -10.91 16.90
CA ASN A 121 28.60 -11.38 17.39
C ASN A 121 29.70 -11.04 16.38
N THR A 122 30.83 -10.56 16.88
CA THR A 122 32.00 -10.19 16.07
C THR A 122 33.26 -10.82 16.64
N GLU A 123 34.15 -11.26 15.76
CA GLU A 123 35.45 -11.83 16.13
C GLU A 123 36.58 -10.81 16.03
N HIS A 124 37.41 -10.75 17.07
CA HIS A 124 38.55 -9.84 17.15
C HIS A 124 39.83 -10.62 17.47
N THR A 125 40.89 -10.37 16.72
CA THR A 125 42.22 -10.96 16.98
C THR A 125 42.90 -10.23 18.13
N SER A 126 43.43 -10.98 19.10
CA SER A 126 44.28 -10.42 20.16
C SER A 126 45.61 -9.94 19.57
N TRP A 127 46.07 -8.77 20.00
CA TRP A 127 47.37 -8.19 19.70
C TRP A 127 48.47 -8.74 20.62
N LEU A 128 48.12 -9.14 21.84
CA LEU A 128 49.06 -9.47 22.91
C LEU A 128 48.87 -10.89 23.45
N HIS A 129 48.25 -11.77 22.68
CA HIS A 129 48.07 -13.16 23.05
C HIS A 129 49.43 -13.82 23.33
N SER A 130 49.53 -14.49 24.47
CA SER A 130 50.73 -15.18 24.93
C SER A 130 50.35 -16.41 25.73
N ASP A 131 51.04 -17.52 25.48
CA ASP A 131 50.93 -18.74 26.28
C ASP A 131 51.67 -18.65 27.64
N LEU A 132 52.55 -17.65 27.80
CA LEU A 132 53.41 -17.49 28.97
C LEU A 132 52.90 -16.41 29.93
N ILE A 133 52.37 -15.31 29.39
CA ILE A 133 51.86 -14.17 30.18
C ILE A 133 50.33 -14.25 30.19
N PRO A 134 49.67 -14.11 31.36
CA PRO A 134 48.21 -14.04 31.43
C PRO A 134 47.66 -13.01 30.45
N SER A 135 46.88 -13.47 29.47
CA SER A 135 46.42 -12.70 28.32
C SER A 135 45.05 -13.20 27.85
N PHE A 136 44.42 -12.46 26.94
CA PHE A 136 43.18 -12.90 26.30
C PHE A 136 43.44 -14.02 25.28
N LYS A 137 42.39 -14.69 24.82
CA LYS A 137 42.49 -15.72 23.78
C LYS A 137 42.96 -15.10 22.47
N ALA A 138 43.57 -15.93 21.60
CA ALA A 138 44.02 -15.51 20.28
C ALA A 138 42.90 -14.86 19.44
N THR A 139 41.66 -15.33 19.61
CA THR A 139 40.46 -14.70 19.05
C THR A 139 39.42 -14.57 20.15
N GLU A 140 38.95 -13.34 20.37
CA GLU A 140 37.89 -13.02 21.31
C GLU A 140 36.60 -12.70 20.56
N THR A 141 35.49 -13.28 21.02
CA THR A 141 34.16 -13.04 20.47
C THR A 141 33.44 -12.02 21.33
N LEU A 142 33.04 -10.90 20.73
CA LEU A 142 32.25 -9.86 21.38
C LEU A 142 30.82 -9.91 20.85
N GLY A 143 29.87 -10.07 21.76
CA GLY A 143 28.43 -10.06 21.46
C GLY A 143 27.72 -8.84 22.04
N ASN A 144 26.75 -8.31 21.30
CA ASN A 144 25.81 -7.30 21.78
C ASN A 144 24.41 -7.53 21.19
N ARG A 145 23.41 -6.91 21.81
CA ARG A 145 22.02 -6.94 21.35
C ARG A 145 21.36 -5.60 21.56
N ALA A 146 20.45 -5.22 20.67
CA ALA A 146 19.59 -4.07 20.82
C ALA A 146 18.15 -4.41 20.46
N LEU A 147 17.23 -3.61 20.98
CA LEU A 147 15.80 -3.77 20.81
C LEU A 147 15.20 -2.43 20.38
N ALA A 148 14.44 -2.48 19.30
CA ALA A 148 13.64 -1.36 18.83
C ALA A 148 12.19 -1.80 18.68
N ARG A 149 11.25 -0.94 19.06
CA ARG A 149 9.82 -1.12 18.81
C ARG A 149 9.35 -0.05 17.85
N ALA A 150 8.69 -0.47 16.77
CA ALA A 150 7.98 0.40 15.86
C ALA A 150 6.52 0.47 16.30
N TYR A 151 6.06 1.66 16.65
CA TYR A 151 4.67 1.96 16.94
C TYR A 151 4.04 2.51 15.67
N PRO A 152 3.10 1.81 15.01
CA PRO A 152 2.42 2.33 13.84
C PRO A 152 1.69 3.64 14.21
N GLU A 153 1.86 4.68 13.40
CA GLU A 153 1.04 5.87 13.50
C GLU A 153 -0.32 5.55 12.86
N TYR A 154 -1.40 5.71 13.62
CA TYR A 154 -2.76 5.53 13.11
C TYR A 154 -3.33 6.87 12.70
N LEU A 155 -3.59 7.08 11.39
CA LEU A 155 -4.47 8.08 10.76
C LEU A 155 -4.35 9.58 11.16
N GLY A 156 -3.65 9.94 12.24
CA GLY A 156 -3.56 11.28 12.82
C GLY A 156 -2.26 12.02 12.49
N ASP A 157 -1.20 11.30 12.10
CA ASP A 157 0.11 11.92 11.81
C ASP A 157 0.38 12.14 10.32
N ARG A 158 -0.44 11.54 9.43
CA ARG A 158 -0.25 11.62 7.97
C ARG A 158 -1.51 12.03 7.23
N ASP A 159 -1.29 12.80 6.16
CA ASP A 159 -2.30 13.09 5.17
C ASP A 159 -2.68 11.82 4.39
N VAL A 160 -3.98 11.56 4.25
CA VAL A 160 -4.48 10.40 3.52
C VAL A 160 -5.41 10.79 2.38
N ASP A 161 -5.26 10.09 1.26
CA ASP A 161 -6.20 10.05 0.14
C ASP A 161 -6.82 8.65 0.01
N ILE A 162 -8.11 8.54 0.32
CA ILE A 162 -8.85 7.28 0.22
C ILE A 162 -9.88 7.37 -0.89
N VAL A 163 -9.86 6.42 -1.82
CA VAL A 163 -10.89 6.26 -2.83
C VAL A 163 -11.69 4.99 -2.58
N PHE A 164 -12.95 5.15 -2.18
CA PHE A 164 -13.89 4.05 -2.08
C PHE A 164 -14.47 3.72 -3.45
N VAL A 165 -14.18 2.54 -3.96
CA VAL A 165 -14.74 2.00 -5.20
C VAL A 165 -15.86 1.06 -4.81
N SER A 166 -17.10 1.54 -4.85
CA SER A 166 -18.21 0.88 -4.16
C SER A 166 -19.26 0.34 -5.13
N ASP A 167 -19.68 -0.90 -4.90
CA ASP A 167 -20.71 -1.56 -5.69
C ASP A 167 -22.10 -0.97 -5.41
N PHE A 168 -22.73 -0.49 -6.47
CA PHE A 168 -24.10 0.05 -6.50
C PHE A 168 -24.94 -0.73 -7.53
N SER A 169 -24.62 -2.01 -7.74
CA SER A 169 -25.46 -2.94 -8.50
C SER A 169 -26.72 -3.34 -7.75
N GLY A 170 -27.72 -3.86 -8.45
CA GLY A 170 -29.02 -4.22 -7.86
C GLY A 170 -28.94 -5.29 -6.76
N SER A 171 -27.88 -6.09 -6.67
CA SER A 171 -27.68 -7.05 -5.57
C SER A 171 -27.42 -6.37 -4.23
N MET A 172 -26.92 -5.14 -4.24
CA MET A 172 -26.63 -4.34 -3.05
C MET A 172 -27.88 -3.71 -2.42
N ASP A 173 -29.07 -3.85 -3.04
CA ASP A 173 -30.27 -3.16 -2.56
C ASP A 173 -30.68 -3.55 -1.13
N GLY A 174 -31.43 -2.67 -0.48
CA GLY A 174 -31.90 -2.84 0.88
C GLY A 174 -30.79 -2.65 1.93
N TYR A 175 -30.59 -3.65 2.79
CA TYR A 175 -29.75 -3.51 3.97
C TYR A 175 -28.25 -3.43 3.66
N ARG A 176 -27.77 -4.09 2.59
CA ARG A 176 -26.35 -4.07 2.18
C ARG A 176 -25.87 -2.67 1.83
N ILE A 177 -26.59 -1.96 0.95
CA ILE A 177 -26.24 -0.60 0.57
C ILE A 177 -26.37 0.37 1.75
N ASN A 178 -27.35 0.17 2.64
CA ASN A 178 -27.49 1.00 3.83
C ASN A 178 -26.31 0.82 4.79
N SER A 179 -25.86 -0.41 5.03
CA SER A 179 -24.65 -0.67 5.82
C SER A 179 -23.41 -0.06 5.19
N LEU A 180 -23.25 -0.19 3.86
CA LEU A 180 -22.15 0.45 3.12
C LEU A 180 -22.15 1.98 3.25
N LYS A 181 -23.30 2.62 3.06
CA LYS A 181 -23.47 4.08 3.23
C LYS A 181 -23.16 4.53 4.65
N ASN A 182 -23.63 3.77 5.64
CA ASN A 182 -23.36 4.03 7.05
C ASN A 182 -21.87 3.90 7.35
N ALA A 183 -21.20 2.88 6.81
CA ALA A 183 -19.77 2.69 7.00
C ALA A 183 -18.96 3.85 6.40
N ILE A 184 -19.21 4.20 5.13
CA ILE A 184 -18.57 5.35 4.48
C ILE A 184 -18.81 6.65 5.28
N THR A 185 -20.03 6.86 5.76
CA THR A 185 -20.38 8.02 6.59
C THR A 185 -19.57 8.07 7.89
N GLN A 186 -19.50 6.96 8.63
CA GLN A 186 -18.78 6.89 9.90
C GLN A 186 -17.28 7.09 9.71
N ILE A 187 -16.68 6.39 8.73
CA ILE A 187 -15.26 6.52 8.42
C ILE A 187 -14.93 7.95 7.96
N SER A 188 -15.80 8.57 7.17
CA SER A 188 -15.60 9.97 6.76
C SER A 188 -15.66 10.93 7.95
N ASN A 189 -16.50 10.65 8.94
CA ASN A 189 -16.56 11.46 10.16
C ASN A 189 -15.30 11.33 11.02
N GLU A 190 -14.67 10.14 11.02
CA GLU A 190 -13.45 9.84 11.75
C GLU A 190 -12.19 10.37 11.05
N ILE A 191 -12.12 10.27 9.73
CA ILE A 191 -10.91 10.61 8.96
C ILE A 191 -10.87 12.09 8.54
N LEU A 192 -12.01 12.69 8.21
CA LEU A 192 -12.06 14.10 7.77
C LEU A 192 -12.10 15.08 8.95
N ILE A 193 -11.17 14.94 9.88
CA ILE A 193 -10.96 15.86 11.00
C ILE A 193 -9.59 16.55 10.87
N PRO A 194 -9.43 17.78 11.38
CA PRO A 194 -8.11 18.40 11.45
C PRO A 194 -7.24 17.66 12.47
N ARG A 195 -5.92 17.68 12.27
CA ARG A 195 -4.96 17.11 13.22
C ARG A 195 -4.87 17.98 14.48
N GLU A 196 -4.33 17.40 15.55
CA GLU A 196 -4.17 18.11 16.81
C GLU A 196 -3.28 19.36 16.62
N GLY A 197 -3.82 20.54 16.95
CA GLY A 197 -3.15 21.83 16.76
C GLY A 197 -3.30 22.42 15.35
N GLU A 198 -3.92 21.72 14.41
CA GLU A 198 -4.28 22.23 13.08
C GLU A 198 -5.75 22.66 13.02
N THR A 199 -6.06 23.61 12.12
CA THR A 199 -7.43 24.06 11.84
C THR A 199 -7.97 23.54 10.52
N GLU A 200 -7.10 23.10 9.63
CA GLU A 200 -7.44 22.66 8.28
C GLU A 200 -7.53 21.14 8.19
N ILE A 201 -8.56 20.65 7.49
CA ILE A 201 -8.71 19.23 7.20
C ILE A 201 -7.89 18.93 5.96
N ARG A 202 -6.78 18.22 6.14
CA ARG A 202 -5.89 17.81 5.05
C ARG A 202 -6.31 16.48 4.42
N ASN A 203 -6.91 15.57 5.18
CA ASN A 203 -7.38 14.28 4.65
C ASN A 203 -8.45 14.45 3.57
N ARG A 204 -8.39 13.62 2.53
CA ARG A 204 -9.37 13.63 1.43
C ARG A 204 -9.93 12.25 1.19
N ILE A 205 -11.23 12.19 0.95
CA ILE A 205 -11.95 10.98 0.58
C ILE A 205 -12.62 11.21 -0.76
N ALA A 206 -12.68 10.18 -1.58
CA ALA A 206 -13.50 10.12 -2.77
C ALA A 206 -14.39 8.88 -2.72
N LEU A 207 -15.52 8.97 -3.43
CA LEU A 207 -16.41 7.84 -3.63
C LEU A 207 -16.65 7.65 -5.13
N VAL A 208 -16.41 6.44 -5.61
CA VAL A 208 -16.67 6.02 -6.98
C VAL A 208 -17.67 4.87 -6.95
N PRO A 209 -18.98 5.18 -6.93
CA PRO A 209 -20.01 4.18 -7.11
C PRO A 209 -19.94 3.61 -8.52
N TYR A 210 -20.07 2.29 -8.65
CA TYR A 210 -20.14 1.64 -9.95
C TYR A 210 -21.28 0.62 -9.99
N ASN A 211 -21.79 0.41 -11.21
CA ASN A 211 -22.58 -0.78 -11.52
C ASN A 211 -21.95 -1.44 -12.76
N MET A 212 -22.64 -1.49 -13.89
CA MET A 212 -22.07 -1.77 -15.21
C MET A 212 -21.13 -0.69 -15.73
N ARG A 213 -21.27 0.56 -15.26
CA ARG A 213 -20.48 1.75 -15.62
C ARG A 213 -20.46 2.72 -14.42
N VAL A 214 -19.74 3.83 -14.54
CA VAL A 214 -19.72 4.92 -13.54
C VAL A 214 -20.55 6.11 -14.03
N VAL A 215 -21.11 6.90 -13.10
CA VAL A 215 -21.95 8.06 -13.44
C VAL A 215 -21.28 9.36 -12.97
N GLU A 216 -21.31 10.37 -13.82
CA GLU A 216 -20.75 11.70 -13.56
C GLU A 216 -21.81 12.79 -13.79
N GLY A 217 -21.53 13.99 -13.25
CA GLY A 217 -22.41 15.16 -13.35
C GLY A 217 -23.22 15.46 -12.09
N GLY A 218 -22.82 14.91 -10.94
CA GLY A 218 -23.48 15.18 -9.64
C GLY A 218 -24.96 14.75 -9.65
N ASP A 219 -25.80 15.57 -9.04
CA ASP A 219 -27.24 15.29 -8.87
C ASP A 219 -27.99 15.21 -10.22
N ASP A 220 -27.52 15.96 -11.21
CA ASP A 220 -28.12 15.99 -12.56
C ASP A 220 -27.89 14.68 -13.33
N ARG A 221 -26.94 13.83 -12.90
CA ARG A 221 -26.65 12.50 -13.46
C ARG A 221 -26.63 12.49 -14.99
N ASN A 222 -25.78 13.35 -15.56
CA ASN A 222 -25.83 13.62 -16.99
C ASN A 222 -25.06 12.62 -17.85
N THR A 223 -24.16 11.84 -17.25
CA THR A 223 -23.17 11.06 -18.01
C THR A 223 -22.91 9.68 -17.42
N CYS A 224 -23.30 8.62 -18.14
CA CYS A 224 -22.88 7.24 -17.92
C CYS A 224 -21.58 6.97 -18.69
N MET A 225 -20.48 6.87 -17.96
CA MET A 225 -19.13 6.77 -18.51
C MET A 225 -18.58 5.34 -18.45
N THR A 226 -17.85 4.96 -19.49
CA THR A 226 -17.02 3.76 -19.51
C THR A 226 -15.56 4.17 -19.40
N GLN A 227 -14.74 3.39 -18.71
CA GLN A 227 -13.30 3.60 -18.58
C GLN A 227 -12.48 2.67 -19.49
N LEU A 228 -13.17 1.85 -20.28
CA LEU A 228 -12.55 0.96 -21.24
C LEU A 228 -12.23 1.68 -22.54
N LYS A 229 -11.21 1.16 -23.23
CA LYS A 229 -10.87 1.51 -24.61
C LYS A 229 -11.32 0.39 -25.55
N TYR A 230 -11.74 0.76 -26.75
CA TYR A 230 -12.37 -0.16 -27.70
C TYR A 230 -11.64 -0.25 -29.03
N ARG A 231 -11.71 -1.43 -29.63
CA ARG A 231 -11.21 -1.72 -30.96
C ARG A 231 -12.30 -2.39 -31.79
N ASN A 232 -12.17 -2.28 -33.10
CA ASN A 232 -13.02 -3.04 -34.01
C ASN A 232 -12.43 -4.45 -34.22
N PRO A 233 -13.20 -5.53 -34.03
CA PRO A 233 -12.76 -6.88 -34.35
C PRO A 233 -12.37 -7.04 -35.82
N SER A 234 -11.51 -8.03 -36.10
CA SER A 234 -11.15 -8.42 -37.46
C SER A 234 -12.41 -8.72 -38.29
N GLY A 235 -12.50 -8.13 -39.49
CA GLY A 235 -13.69 -8.24 -40.35
C GLY A 235 -14.81 -7.23 -40.06
N LYS A 236 -14.65 -6.36 -39.06
CA LYS A 236 -15.56 -5.23 -38.74
C LYS A 236 -14.86 -3.88 -38.91
N THR A 237 -14.03 -3.76 -39.94
CA THR A 237 -13.21 -2.58 -40.25
C THR A 237 -13.47 -2.11 -41.69
N GLY A 238 -12.96 -0.92 -42.05
CA GLY A 238 -13.07 -0.34 -43.40
C GLY A 238 -14.36 0.47 -43.63
N SER A 239 -14.64 0.84 -44.88
CA SER A 239 -15.74 1.76 -45.24
C SER A 239 -17.15 1.28 -44.87
N ASN A 240 -17.29 0.00 -44.54
CA ASN A 240 -18.57 -0.60 -44.14
C ASN A 240 -18.89 -0.47 -42.65
N TYR A 241 -17.90 -0.18 -41.79
CA TYR A 241 -18.03 -0.14 -40.34
C TYR A 241 -17.28 1.06 -39.77
N THR A 242 -17.96 1.84 -38.92
CA THR A 242 -17.32 2.94 -38.21
C THR A 242 -16.52 2.41 -37.01
N ASN A 243 -15.41 3.07 -36.65
CA ASN A 243 -14.67 2.72 -35.44
C ASN A 243 -15.56 2.94 -34.20
N TYR A 244 -15.61 1.97 -33.29
CA TYR A 244 -16.40 2.03 -32.05
C TYR A 244 -16.26 3.38 -31.35
N GLU A 245 -15.03 3.85 -31.16
CA GLU A 245 -14.73 5.09 -30.45
C GLU A 245 -14.86 6.35 -31.31
N SER A 246 -15.37 6.27 -32.53
CA SER A 246 -15.77 7.44 -33.33
C SER A 246 -17.28 7.63 -33.42
N ILE A 247 -18.04 6.63 -32.96
CA ILE A 247 -19.51 6.67 -32.95
C ILE A 247 -19.97 7.54 -31.78
N ASN A 248 -20.99 8.38 -32.01
CA ASN A 248 -21.67 9.11 -30.95
C ASN A 248 -22.70 8.20 -30.26
N TRP A 249 -22.25 7.41 -29.29
CA TRP A 249 -23.08 6.49 -28.51
C TRP A 249 -24.17 7.21 -27.72
N ARG A 250 -23.96 8.48 -27.36
CA ARG A 250 -24.98 9.28 -26.65
C ARG A 250 -26.26 9.42 -27.47
N GLU A 251 -26.13 9.70 -28.76
CA GLU A 251 -27.29 9.84 -29.65
C GLU A 251 -27.88 8.48 -30.04
N TRP A 252 -27.02 7.50 -30.29
CA TRP A 252 -27.45 6.15 -30.70
C TRP A 252 -28.13 5.36 -29.59
N ALA A 253 -27.71 5.53 -28.32
CA ALA A 253 -28.32 4.86 -27.17
C ALA A 253 -29.82 5.18 -27.01
N ASN A 254 -30.26 6.37 -27.47
CA ASN A 254 -31.68 6.77 -27.45
C ASN A 254 -32.51 6.18 -28.61
N LYS A 255 -31.88 5.52 -29.60
CA LYS A 255 -32.59 4.86 -30.70
C LYS A 255 -32.93 3.42 -30.32
N SER A 256 -34.07 2.91 -30.81
CA SER A 256 -34.44 1.52 -30.58
C SER A 256 -33.61 0.56 -31.44
N TYR A 257 -33.39 -0.65 -30.95
CA TYR A 257 -32.75 -1.73 -31.72
C TYR A 257 -33.41 -1.95 -33.10
N ASN A 258 -34.74 -1.84 -33.19
CA ASN A 258 -35.48 -2.01 -34.45
C ASN A 258 -35.14 -0.94 -35.49
N GLN A 259 -34.91 0.29 -35.06
CA GLN A 259 -34.46 1.38 -35.95
C GLN A 259 -33.06 1.10 -36.48
N VAL A 260 -32.13 0.70 -35.60
CA VAL A 260 -30.77 0.33 -35.98
C VAL A 260 -30.80 -0.84 -36.97
N SER A 261 -31.51 -1.92 -36.64
CA SER A 261 -31.61 -3.11 -37.50
C SER A 261 -32.24 -2.80 -38.85
N SER A 262 -33.26 -1.94 -38.88
CA SER A 262 -33.92 -1.50 -40.13
C SER A 262 -33.00 -0.70 -41.03
N CYS A 263 -32.20 0.22 -40.47
CA CYS A 263 -31.18 0.96 -41.23
C CYS A 263 -30.07 0.05 -41.76
N VAL A 264 -29.63 -0.94 -40.97
CA VAL A 264 -28.66 -1.94 -41.44
C VAL A 264 -29.21 -2.76 -42.58
N SER A 265 -30.50 -3.12 -42.59
CA SER A 265 -31.10 -3.90 -43.67
C SER A 265 -31.42 -3.06 -44.91
N ASN A 266 -31.84 -1.79 -44.76
CA ASN A 266 -32.22 -0.91 -45.87
C ASN A 266 -31.69 0.52 -45.64
N SER A 267 -30.82 1.02 -46.54
CA SER A 267 -30.24 2.37 -46.43
C SER A 267 -31.28 3.48 -46.37
N ARG A 268 -32.43 3.33 -47.03
CA ARG A 268 -33.50 4.33 -47.01
C ARG A 268 -34.11 4.51 -45.61
N LYS A 269 -33.99 3.49 -44.75
CA LYS A 269 -34.47 3.51 -43.36
C LYS A 269 -33.45 4.12 -42.38
N CYS A 270 -32.31 4.61 -42.88
CA CYS A 270 -31.35 5.36 -42.07
C CYS A 270 -31.70 6.85 -41.95
N ASN A 271 -32.69 7.35 -42.70
CA ASN A 271 -33.12 8.74 -42.63
C ASN A 271 -33.62 9.09 -41.21
N GLY A 272 -33.05 10.14 -40.61
CA GLY A 272 -33.38 10.57 -39.24
C GLY A 272 -32.62 9.85 -38.13
N LEU A 273 -31.65 8.99 -38.46
CA LEU A 273 -30.71 8.40 -37.51
C LEU A 273 -29.43 9.24 -37.37
N PRO A 274 -28.75 9.16 -36.21
CA PRO A 274 -27.58 9.98 -35.95
C PRO A 274 -26.38 9.40 -36.69
N GLY A 275 -26.00 9.99 -37.82
CA GLY A 275 -24.79 9.59 -38.55
C GLY A 275 -24.98 8.52 -39.65
N PRO A 276 -23.88 8.06 -40.26
CA PRO A 276 -23.90 7.21 -41.44
C PRO A 276 -24.36 5.77 -41.15
N ARG A 277 -24.75 5.04 -42.20
CA ARG A 277 -25.14 3.62 -42.10
C ARG A 277 -24.04 2.73 -41.52
N ALA A 278 -22.77 3.12 -41.66
CA ALA A 278 -21.63 2.40 -41.09
C ALA A 278 -21.68 2.37 -39.55
N ASP A 279 -22.18 3.42 -38.89
CA ASP A 279 -22.37 3.46 -37.44
C ASP A 279 -23.40 2.40 -37.02
N ALA A 280 -24.56 2.39 -37.69
CA ALA A 280 -25.62 1.43 -37.42
C ALA A 280 -25.14 -0.03 -37.56
N ARG A 281 -24.27 -0.30 -38.53
CA ARG A 281 -23.67 -1.64 -38.74
C ARG A 281 -22.74 -2.03 -37.60
N THR A 282 -21.87 -1.11 -37.16
CA THR A 282 -21.00 -1.34 -36.01
C THR A 282 -21.82 -1.55 -34.75
N ILE A 283 -22.78 -0.66 -34.45
CA ILE A 283 -23.65 -0.75 -33.27
C ILE A 283 -24.39 -2.07 -33.25
N LYS A 284 -25.05 -2.45 -34.36
CA LYS A 284 -25.75 -3.73 -34.44
C LYS A 284 -24.81 -4.90 -34.15
N SER A 285 -23.57 -4.84 -34.64
CA SER A 285 -22.58 -5.89 -34.38
C SER A 285 -22.15 -5.93 -32.91
N VAL A 286 -21.92 -4.77 -32.28
CA VAL A 286 -21.57 -4.67 -30.85
C VAL A 286 -22.69 -5.24 -29.99
N VAL A 287 -23.91 -4.71 -30.13
CA VAL A 287 -24.99 -5.06 -29.22
C VAL A 287 -25.44 -6.52 -29.44
N ASN A 288 -25.30 -7.07 -30.64
CA ASN A 288 -25.65 -8.47 -30.88
C ASN A 288 -24.63 -9.48 -30.31
N ASP A 289 -23.44 -9.04 -29.89
CA ASP A 289 -22.48 -9.93 -29.22
C ASP A 289 -22.91 -10.27 -27.79
N SER A 290 -23.94 -9.60 -27.25
CA SER A 290 -24.52 -9.93 -25.93
C SER A 290 -26.02 -10.21 -26.02
N SER A 291 -26.50 -11.16 -25.21
CA SER A 291 -27.92 -11.53 -25.17
C SER A 291 -28.84 -10.38 -24.72
N GLN A 292 -28.30 -9.42 -23.96
CA GLN A 292 -29.02 -8.26 -23.45
C GLN A 292 -28.70 -6.94 -24.18
N ARG A 293 -28.02 -7.01 -25.34
CA ARG A 293 -27.74 -5.84 -26.19
C ARG A 293 -26.82 -4.79 -25.58
N TRP A 294 -25.98 -5.18 -24.64
CA TRP A 294 -25.06 -4.27 -23.98
C TRP A 294 -23.86 -3.87 -24.85
N PRO A 295 -23.32 -2.65 -24.66
CA PRO A 295 -22.28 -2.08 -25.52
C PRO A 295 -20.85 -2.55 -25.21
N ASP A 296 -20.58 -3.09 -24.02
CA ASP A 296 -19.22 -3.38 -23.53
C ASP A 296 -18.84 -4.87 -23.72
N SER A 297 -19.16 -5.41 -24.91
CA SER A 297 -18.82 -6.79 -25.27
C SER A 297 -17.30 -7.02 -25.30
N SER A 298 -16.85 -8.16 -24.76
CA SER A 298 -15.43 -8.52 -24.68
C SER A 298 -14.70 -8.55 -26.02
N ASN A 299 -15.41 -8.81 -27.12
CA ASN A 299 -14.81 -8.81 -28.47
C ASN A 299 -14.33 -7.43 -28.91
N TRP A 300 -14.99 -6.37 -28.41
CA TRP A 300 -14.75 -4.99 -28.81
C TRP A 300 -13.82 -4.25 -27.84
N ILE A 301 -13.54 -4.83 -26.68
CA ILE A 301 -12.64 -4.23 -25.69
C ILE A 301 -11.19 -4.44 -26.15
N ASP A 302 -10.42 -3.35 -26.13
CA ASP A 302 -8.97 -3.40 -26.25
C ASP A 302 -8.36 -3.42 -24.84
N TYR A 303 -8.13 -4.63 -24.32
CA TYR A 303 -7.60 -4.81 -22.97
C TYR A 303 -6.21 -4.17 -22.79
N SER A 304 -5.34 -4.30 -23.79
CA SER A 304 -3.98 -3.74 -23.72
C SER A 304 -4.03 -2.22 -23.66
N ARG A 305 -4.80 -1.59 -24.57
CA ARG A 305 -4.92 -0.12 -24.59
C ARG A 305 -5.66 0.41 -23.36
N SER A 306 -6.64 -0.33 -22.84
CA SER A 306 -7.34 0.02 -21.60
C SER A 306 -6.40 0.03 -20.40
N VAL A 307 -5.44 -0.90 -20.33
CA VAL A 307 -4.40 -0.91 -19.29
C VAL A 307 -3.43 0.25 -19.49
N GLU A 308 -2.89 0.42 -20.70
CA GLU A 308 -1.91 1.47 -21.01
C GLU A 308 -2.43 2.87 -20.67
N GLN A 309 -3.71 3.12 -20.98
CA GLN A 309 -4.38 4.41 -20.82
C GLN A 309 -5.29 4.46 -19.58
N VAL A 310 -4.99 3.70 -18.52
CA VAL A 310 -5.82 3.64 -17.30
C VAL A 310 -6.12 5.02 -16.70
N PHE A 311 -5.15 5.94 -16.71
CA PHE A 311 -5.27 7.30 -16.18
C PHE A 311 -5.90 8.29 -17.16
N SER A 312 -6.18 7.89 -18.41
CA SER A 312 -6.80 8.75 -19.41
C SER A 312 -8.30 8.49 -19.51
N GLU A 313 -9.11 9.51 -19.25
CA GLU A 313 -10.56 9.41 -19.38
C GLU A 313 -10.98 8.99 -20.80
N SER A 314 -12.10 8.27 -20.89
CA SER A 314 -12.63 7.85 -22.19
C SER A 314 -13.26 9.01 -22.96
N PRO A 315 -13.16 9.01 -24.30
CA PRO A 315 -13.76 10.01 -25.16
C PRO A 315 -15.25 10.24 -24.87
N THR A 316 -15.72 11.48 -25.03
CA THR A 316 -17.12 11.86 -24.75
C THR A 316 -18.13 11.14 -25.62
N ASN A 317 -17.73 10.71 -26.81
CA ASN A 317 -18.62 10.04 -27.75
C ASN A 317 -18.98 8.59 -27.36
N VAL A 318 -18.20 7.92 -26.49
CA VAL A 318 -18.56 6.58 -25.96
C VAL A 318 -19.40 6.63 -24.68
N GLN A 319 -19.67 7.84 -24.19
CA GLN A 319 -20.52 8.11 -23.04
C GLN A 319 -21.97 8.26 -23.50
N HIS A 320 -22.93 8.02 -22.61
CA HIS A 320 -24.35 8.24 -22.91
C HIS A 320 -25.11 8.72 -21.68
N HIS A 321 -26.36 9.16 -21.88
CA HIS A 321 -27.18 9.63 -20.77
C HIS A 321 -27.76 8.44 -19.99
N PRO A 322 -27.68 8.42 -18.64
CA PRO A 322 -28.24 7.34 -17.82
C PRO A 322 -29.71 7.03 -18.13
N SER A 323 -30.56 8.06 -18.28
CA SER A 323 -32.00 7.89 -18.51
C SER A 323 -32.44 7.58 -19.96
N TYR A 324 -31.56 7.70 -20.97
CA TYR A 324 -31.97 7.62 -22.38
C TYR A 324 -31.28 6.47 -23.12
N GLN A 325 -31.71 5.23 -22.83
CA GLN A 325 -31.04 3.99 -23.26
C GLN A 325 -31.99 2.98 -23.94
N ARG A 326 -32.77 3.42 -24.91
CA ARG A 326 -33.75 2.58 -25.63
C ARG A 326 -33.12 1.49 -26.51
N LEU A 327 -31.82 1.58 -26.77
CA LEU A 327 -31.10 0.64 -27.60
C LEU A 327 -30.90 -0.72 -26.91
N TYR A 328 -30.74 -0.70 -25.59
CA TYR A 328 -30.35 -1.84 -24.77
C TYR A 328 -31.60 -2.54 -24.18
N ASN A 329 -31.50 -3.82 -23.81
CA ASN A 329 -32.66 -4.56 -23.26
C ASN A 329 -32.94 -4.22 -21.79
N SER A 330 -32.02 -3.52 -21.14
CA SER A 330 -32.06 -3.08 -19.76
C SER A 330 -31.28 -1.78 -19.67
N SER A 331 -31.32 -1.08 -18.53
CA SER A 331 -30.66 0.22 -18.36
C SER A 331 -29.32 0.07 -17.64
N MET A 332 -28.24 0.61 -18.21
CA MET A 332 -26.94 0.81 -17.56
C MET A 332 -27.01 2.08 -16.73
N CYS A 333 -26.27 2.20 -15.62
CA CYS A 333 -26.29 3.44 -14.83
C CYS A 333 -27.71 3.88 -14.36
N ASN A 334 -28.68 2.95 -14.29
CA ASN A 334 -30.08 3.29 -13.96
C ASN A 334 -30.33 3.65 -12.49
N GLY A 335 -29.32 3.45 -11.63
CA GLY A 335 -29.38 3.82 -10.22
C GLY A 335 -29.33 5.34 -10.04
N SER A 336 -29.66 5.80 -8.84
CA SER A 336 -29.38 7.18 -8.46
C SER A 336 -28.01 7.23 -7.82
N PHE A 337 -26.92 7.24 -8.58
CA PHE A 337 -25.58 7.37 -8.00
C PHE A 337 -24.69 8.20 -8.91
N TRP A 338 -23.61 8.75 -8.36
CA TRP A 338 -22.61 9.52 -9.09
C TRP A 338 -21.28 9.50 -8.34
N THR A 339 -20.19 9.71 -9.07
CA THR A 339 -18.86 9.90 -8.48
C THR A 339 -18.82 11.16 -7.62
N ILE A 340 -18.31 11.03 -6.40
CA ILE A 340 -17.91 12.16 -5.56
C ILE A 340 -16.38 12.28 -5.67
N PRO A 341 -15.83 13.38 -6.20
CA PRO A 341 -14.39 13.56 -6.34
C PRO A 341 -13.69 13.63 -4.98
N LEU A 342 -12.35 13.59 -4.98
CA LEU A 342 -11.57 13.79 -3.77
C LEU A 342 -11.96 15.11 -3.11
N THR A 343 -12.38 15.03 -1.85
CA THR A 343 -12.86 16.17 -1.07
C THR A 343 -12.47 15.99 0.40
N ASN A 344 -12.21 17.11 1.07
CA ASN A 344 -12.06 17.19 2.51
C ASN A 344 -13.36 17.64 3.20
N GLN A 345 -14.45 17.86 2.44
CA GLN A 345 -15.73 18.33 2.95
C GLN A 345 -16.65 17.16 3.28
N LYS A 346 -16.97 16.98 4.57
CA LYS A 346 -17.90 15.93 5.03
C LYS A 346 -19.25 16.00 4.32
N SER A 347 -19.78 17.21 4.10
CA SER A 347 -21.08 17.44 3.45
C SER A 347 -21.14 16.83 2.04
N GLU A 348 -20.05 16.87 1.29
CA GLU A 348 -20.01 16.30 -0.06
C GLU A 348 -20.09 14.77 0.00
N ILE A 349 -19.33 14.12 0.89
CA ILE A 349 -19.39 12.65 1.05
C ILE A 349 -20.76 12.19 1.55
N MET A 350 -21.38 12.95 2.45
CA MET A 350 -22.72 12.63 3.00
C MET A 350 -23.82 12.55 1.95
N ARG A 351 -23.60 13.09 0.75
CA ARG A 351 -24.51 12.95 -0.40
C ARG A 351 -24.68 11.48 -0.84
N VAL A 352 -23.76 10.58 -0.47
CA VAL A 352 -23.90 9.14 -0.69
C VAL A 352 -25.23 8.59 -0.16
N ASN A 353 -25.80 9.18 0.89
CA ASN A 353 -27.06 8.74 1.49
C ASN A 353 -28.25 8.89 0.53
N GLN A 354 -28.18 9.84 -0.40
CA GLN A 354 -29.20 10.08 -1.43
C GLN A 354 -29.11 9.10 -2.60
N MET A 355 -28.05 8.28 -2.63
CA MET A 355 -27.80 7.41 -3.76
C MET A 355 -28.57 6.09 -3.67
N SER A 356 -28.85 5.42 -4.77
CA SER A 356 -29.52 4.10 -4.79
C SER A 356 -28.86 3.15 -5.78
N PRO A 357 -28.75 1.86 -5.43
CA PRO A 357 -28.11 0.87 -6.26
C PRO A 357 -29.10 0.32 -7.31
N ASN A 358 -28.61 -0.01 -8.51
CA ASN A 358 -29.38 -0.70 -9.55
C ASN A 358 -28.44 -1.23 -10.67
N GLY A 359 -28.90 -2.21 -11.43
CA GLY A 359 -28.22 -2.73 -12.61
C GLY A 359 -27.24 -3.87 -12.29
N GLY A 360 -26.42 -4.22 -13.26
CA GLY A 360 -25.39 -5.26 -13.10
C GLY A 360 -24.12 -4.77 -12.40
N THR A 361 -23.16 -5.67 -12.23
CA THR A 361 -21.91 -5.46 -11.49
C THR A 361 -20.72 -5.49 -12.45
N SER A 362 -19.86 -4.46 -12.42
CA SER A 362 -18.65 -4.37 -13.25
C SER A 362 -17.56 -3.59 -12.52
N VAL A 363 -16.94 -4.25 -11.54
CA VAL A 363 -15.91 -3.68 -10.63
C VAL A 363 -14.76 -2.98 -11.37
N TYR A 364 -14.38 -3.46 -12.55
CA TYR A 364 -13.32 -2.86 -13.34
C TYR A 364 -13.62 -1.41 -13.75
N GLN A 365 -14.88 -1.03 -13.94
CA GLN A 365 -15.25 0.36 -14.26
C GLN A 365 -14.99 1.26 -13.06
N GLY A 366 -15.41 0.80 -11.88
CA GLY A 366 -15.16 1.49 -10.62
C GLY A 366 -13.67 1.59 -10.32
N LEU A 367 -12.90 0.51 -10.49
CA LEU A 367 -11.47 0.49 -10.22
C LEU A 367 -10.69 1.45 -11.13
N LEU A 368 -10.93 1.37 -12.44
CA LEU A 368 -10.27 2.26 -13.41
C LEU A 368 -10.60 3.73 -13.10
N ARG A 369 -11.87 4.03 -12.79
CA ARG A 369 -12.27 5.38 -12.41
C ARG A 369 -11.67 5.81 -11.07
N GLY A 370 -11.61 4.92 -10.09
CA GLY A 370 -11.00 5.17 -8.79
C GLY A 370 -9.53 5.55 -8.91
N ALA A 371 -8.78 4.86 -9.77
CA ALA A 371 -7.40 5.20 -10.08
C ALA A 371 -7.28 6.61 -10.71
N GLN A 372 -8.15 6.95 -11.67
CA GLN A 372 -8.17 8.29 -12.27
C GLN A 372 -8.54 9.39 -11.26
N ILE A 373 -9.49 9.14 -10.37
CA ILE A 373 -9.89 10.11 -9.35
C ILE A 373 -8.75 10.34 -8.35
N LEU A 374 -8.06 9.28 -7.95
CA LEU A 374 -6.88 9.39 -7.09
C LEU A 374 -5.75 10.16 -7.78
N ASP A 375 -5.52 9.91 -9.08
CA ASP A 375 -4.52 10.60 -9.90
C ASP A 375 -4.83 12.10 -10.05
N LYS A 376 -6.12 12.48 -10.19
CA LYS A 376 -6.55 13.89 -10.15
C LYS A 376 -6.27 14.59 -8.82
N GLY A 377 -5.99 13.86 -7.76
CA GLY A 377 -5.55 14.41 -6.48
C GLY A 377 -4.11 14.94 -6.50
N ARG A 378 -3.34 14.68 -7.56
CA ARG A 378 -1.99 15.21 -7.76
C ARG A 378 -2.02 16.74 -7.91
N PRO A 379 -1.10 17.47 -7.27
CA PRO A 379 -1.00 18.91 -7.48
C PRO A 379 -0.59 19.22 -8.93
N THR A 380 -1.09 20.35 -9.46
CA THR A 380 -0.79 20.78 -10.83
C THR A 380 0.33 21.80 -10.80
N ASN A 381 1.48 21.47 -11.42
CA ASN A 381 2.71 22.27 -11.37
C ASN A 381 3.16 22.62 -9.93
N PRO A 382 3.35 21.61 -9.05
CA PRO A 382 3.71 21.84 -7.66
C PRO A 382 5.08 22.49 -7.52
N ASP A 383 5.27 23.24 -6.45
CA ASP A 383 6.61 23.56 -5.97
C ASP A 383 7.27 22.35 -5.25
N GLU A 384 8.50 22.51 -4.78
CA GLU A 384 9.25 21.44 -4.10
C GLU A 384 8.60 21.01 -2.79
N GLU A 385 7.98 21.95 -2.07
CA GLU A 385 7.32 21.68 -0.79
C GLU A 385 6.02 20.92 -1.02
N GLU A 386 5.17 21.38 -1.94
CA GLU A 386 3.92 20.70 -2.34
C GLU A 386 4.19 19.29 -2.88
N THR A 387 5.26 19.11 -3.64
CA THR A 387 5.68 17.79 -4.12
C THR A 387 6.04 16.87 -2.96
N LYS A 388 6.84 17.37 -2.01
CA LYS A 388 7.26 16.60 -0.83
C LYS A 388 6.09 16.26 0.07
N GLU A 389 5.16 17.18 0.26
CA GLU A 389 3.92 16.91 0.99
C GLU A 389 3.09 15.84 0.28
N TYR A 390 2.89 15.95 -1.04
CA TYR A 390 2.16 14.98 -1.83
C TYR A 390 2.78 13.57 -1.78
N ASN A 391 4.11 13.48 -1.86
CA ASN A 391 4.83 12.21 -1.86
C ASN A 391 4.69 11.46 -0.53
N LYS A 392 4.59 12.19 0.59
CA LYS A 392 4.36 11.61 1.93
C LYS A 392 2.93 11.16 2.17
N ARG A 393 1.95 11.61 1.38
CA ARG A 393 0.54 11.25 1.58
C ARG A 393 0.34 9.76 1.36
N LEU A 394 -0.40 9.13 2.27
CA LEU A 394 -0.86 7.76 2.10
C LEU A 394 -1.98 7.73 1.06
N LYS A 395 -1.88 6.81 0.10
CA LYS A 395 -2.80 6.71 -1.03
C LYS A 395 -3.45 5.33 -1.04
N MET A 396 -4.78 5.28 -1.07
CA MET A 396 -5.55 4.05 -0.91
C MET A 396 -6.70 3.94 -1.93
N ILE A 397 -6.87 2.76 -2.51
CA ILE A 397 -8.08 2.38 -3.26
C ILE A 397 -8.71 1.18 -2.56
N LEU A 398 -9.92 1.35 -2.04
CA LEU A 398 -10.65 0.30 -1.33
C LEU A 398 -11.87 -0.09 -2.17
N ILE A 399 -11.85 -1.32 -2.68
CA ILE A 399 -12.90 -1.87 -3.53
C ILE A 399 -13.91 -2.60 -2.63
N ILE A 400 -15.19 -2.25 -2.72
CA ILE A 400 -16.26 -2.87 -1.95
C ILE A 400 -17.25 -3.50 -2.94
N SER A 401 -17.54 -4.79 -2.80
CA SER A 401 -18.45 -5.53 -3.70
C SER A 401 -19.16 -6.68 -3.02
N ASP A 402 -20.42 -6.97 -3.42
CA ASP A 402 -21.21 -8.09 -2.91
C ASP A 402 -21.40 -9.25 -3.89
N GLY A 403 -20.68 -9.23 -5.02
CA GLY A 403 -20.96 -10.17 -6.09
C GLY A 403 -19.88 -10.30 -7.14
N LYS A 404 -20.10 -11.28 -8.02
CA LYS A 404 -19.30 -11.44 -9.25
C LYS A 404 -19.83 -10.51 -10.32
N GLU A 405 -18.97 -10.17 -11.28
CA GLU A 405 -19.37 -9.35 -12.41
C GLU A 405 -20.49 -10.02 -13.21
N ASP A 406 -21.59 -9.32 -13.39
CA ASP A 406 -22.69 -9.73 -14.26
C ASP A 406 -23.20 -8.50 -15.00
N PRO A 407 -23.25 -8.49 -16.34
CA PRO A 407 -23.13 -9.65 -17.23
C PRO A 407 -21.69 -10.01 -17.66
N TYR A 408 -20.70 -9.16 -17.44
CA TYR A 408 -19.36 -9.29 -18.04
C TYR A 408 -18.35 -10.06 -17.17
N ARG A 409 -18.66 -11.33 -16.91
CA ARG A 409 -17.94 -12.21 -15.96
C ARG A 409 -16.42 -12.33 -16.16
N ASN A 410 -15.93 -12.18 -17.39
CA ASN A 410 -14.51 -12.38 -17.71
C ASN A 410 -13.73 -11.07 -17.88
N THR A 411 -14.40 -9.92 -17.98
CA THR A 411 -13.73 -8.67 -18.35
C THR A 411 -12.74 -8.21 -17.31
N PHE A 412 -13.07 -8.30 -16.02
CA PHE A 412 -12.14 -7.96 -14.95
C PHE A 412 -10.92 -8.89 -14.95
N SER A 413 -11.13 -10.21 -15.04
CA SER A 413 -10.03 -11.18 -15.10
C SER A 413 -9.10 -10.92 -16.29
N ASN A 414 -9.64 -10.58 -17.46
CA ASN A 414 -8.86 -10.24 -18.65
C ASN A 414 -8.01 -8.97 -18.44
N LEU A 415 -8.56 -7.93 -17.79
CA LEU A 415 -7.80 -6.71 -17.44
C LEU A 415 -6.71 -6.97 -16.40
N VAL A 416 -7.00 -7.78 -15.37
CA VAL A 416 -6.04 -8.18 -14.36
C VAL A 416 -4.89 -8.97 -14.98
N ASN A 417 -5.19 -9.93 -15.85
CA ASN A 417 -4.18 -10.70 -16.58
C ASN A 417 -3.38 -9.84 -17.57
N ALA A 418 -3.98 -8.77 -18.11
CA ALA A 418 -3.29 -7.77 -18.93
C ALA A 418 -2.44 -6.78 -18.09
N GLY A 419 -2.48 -6.86 -16.75
CA GLY A 419 -1.61 -6.09 -15.87
C GLY A 419 -2.21 -4.78 -15.35
N VAL A 420 -3.53 -4.60 -15.36
CA VAL A 420 -4.17 -3.34 -14.93
C VAL A 420 -3.77 -2.91 -13.52
N CYS A 421 -3.76 -3.83 -12.55
CA CYS A 421 -3.48 -3.48 -11.15
C CYS A 421 -2.00 -3.14 -10.93
N ASN A 422 -1.09 -3.77 -11.66
CA ASN A 422 0.33 -3.40 -11.66
C ASN A 422 0.55 -2.03 -12.28
N LYS A 423 -0.17 -1.73 -13.37
CA LYS A 423 -0.11 -0.41 -14.01
C LYS A 423 -0.63 0.69 -13.09
N ILE A 424 -1.76 0.47 -12.40
CA ILE A 424 -2.30 1.39 -11.40
C ILE A 424 -1.27 1.64 -10.30
N ARG A 425 -0.71 0.61 -9.68
CA ARG A 425 0.33 0.76 -8.65
C ARG A 425 1.54 1.54 -9.15
N SER A 426 2.06 1.18 -10.33
CA SER A 426 3.22 1.85 -10.93
C SER A 426 2.98 3.33 -11.22
N GLY A 427 1.72 3.72 -11.41
CA GLY A 427 1.33 5.11 -11.59
C GLY A 427 1.46 5.97 -10.34
N PHE A 428 1.72 5.39 -9.16
CA PHE A 428 1.91 6.10 -7.89
C PHE A 428 3.26 5.76 -7.21
N ASN A 429 4.23 5.24 -7.96
CA ASN A 429 5.57 4.90 -7.44
C ASN A 429 6.48 6.13 -7.21
N ASP A 430 6.00 7.32 -7.51
CA ASP A 430 6.67 8.59 -7.27
C ASP A 430 6.53 9.11 -5.83
N GLY A 431 5.59 8.55 -5.06
CA GLY A 431 5.46 8.83 -3.64
C GLY A 431 6.44 8.04 -2.77
N ASP A 432 6.66 8.51 -1.54
CA ASP A 432 7.48 7.82 -0.53
C ASP A 432 6.82 6.51 -0.08
N LEU A 433 5.49 6.44 -0.22
CA LEU A 433 4.66 5.29 0.15
C LEU A 433 4.03 4.65 -1.09
N PRO A 434 4.02 3.30 -1.17
CA PRO A 434 3.33 2.62 -2.26
C PRO A 434 1.81 2.79 -2.15
N LEU A 435 1.12 2.74 -3.29
CA LEU A 435 -0.34 2.68 -3.32
C LEU A 435 -0.85 1.41 -2.61
N HIS A 436 -1.70 1.60 -1.60
CA HIS A 436 -2.43 0.50 -1.00
C HIS A 436 -3.72 0.23 -1.78
N MET A 437 -3.98 -1.03 -2.08
CA MET A 437 -5.23 -1.47 -2.71
C MET A 437 -5.82 -2.61 -1.89
N GLY A 438 -7.08 -2.50 -1.51
CA GLY A 438 -7.79 -3.52 -0.73
C GLY A 438 -9.14 -3.88 -1.33
N VAL A 439 -9.65 -5.06 -1.01
CA VAL A 439 -10.99 -5.53 -1.42
C VAL A 439 -11.78 -5.97 -0.20
N ILE A 440 -13.04 -5.57 -0.15
CA ILE A 440 -14.01 -5.96 0.87
C ILE A 440 -15.18 -6.66 0.18
N GLY A 441 -15.32 -7.95 0.44
CA GLY A 441 -16.40 -8.79 -0.04
C GLY A 441 -17.60 -8.75 0.91
N VAL A 442 -18.65 -8.02 0.55
CA VAL A 442 -19.85 -7.84 1.37
C VAL A 442 -20.79 -9.03 1.19
N GLN A 443 -20.87 -9.93 2.18
CA GLN A 443 -21.58 -11.22 2.07
C GLN A 443 -21.18 -12.01 0.81
N PHE A 444 -19.92 -11.86 0.42
CA PHE A 444 -19.37 -12.40 -0.81
C PHE A 444 -17.94 -12.85 -0.55
N SER A 445 -17.59 -14.04 -1.05
CA SER A 445 -16.22 -14.52 -0.97
C SER A 445 -15.37 -13.89 -2.09
N ALA A 446 -14.91 -12.67 -1.81
CA ALA A 446 -13.93 -11.97 -2.64
C ALA A 446 -12.59 -12.68 -2.56
N SER A 447 -12.24 -13.21 -1.39
CA SER A 447 -11.06 -14.05 -1.21
C SER A 447 -11.10 -15.30 -2.09
N GLY A 448 -12.29 -15.80 -2.46
CA GLY A 448 -12.44 -16.90 -3.41
C GLY A 448 -12.18 -16.55 -4.88
N GLN A 449 -12.06 -15.26 -5.25
CA GLN A 449 -11.85 -14.85 -6.64
C GLN A 449 -10.36 -14.64 -6.97
N ASN A 450 -9.85 -15.44 -7.92
CA ASN A 450 -8.46 -15.32 -8.38
C ASN A 450 -8.13 -13.93 -8.95
N ALA A 451 -9.11 -13.24 -9.57
CA ALA A 451 -8.89 -11.90 -10.11
C ALA A 451 -8.61 -10.87 -8.99
N PHE A 452 -9.33 -10.92 -7.86
CA PHE A 452 -9.07 -10.05 -6.71
C PHE A 452 -7.72 -10.38 -6.08
N LYS A 453 -7.43 -11.66 -5.83
CA LYS A 453 -6.13 -12.10 -5.29
C LYS A 453 -4.95 -11.58 -6.10
N LYS A 454 -4.98 -11.77 -7.43
CA LYS A 454 -3.95 -11.26 -8.33
C LYS A 454 -3.88 -9.73 -8.37
N CYS A 455 -5.02 -9.06 -8.19
CA CYS A 455 -5.08 -7.61 -8.26
C CYS A 455 -4.54 -6.96 -6.99
N VAL A 456 -5.02 -7.34 -5.80
CA VAL A 456 -4.72 -6.65 -4.53
C VAL A 456 -3.76 -7.38 -3.60
N GLY A 457 -3.53 -8.68 -3.78
CA GLY A 457 -2.83 -9.55 -2.81
C GLY A 457 -3.81 -10.24 -1.88
N GLU A 458 -3.55 -11.47 -1.46
CA GLU A 458 -4.49 -12.26 -0.65
C GLU A 458 -4.70 -11.63 0.75
N GLU A 459 -3.66 -11.02 1.29
CA GLU A 459 -3.62 -10.35 2.60
C GLU A 459 -4.43 -9.06 2.67
N ASN A 460 -4.78 -8.48 1.50
CA ASN A 460 -5.53 -7.24 1.37
C ASN A 460 -7.00 -7.48 0.98
N ILE A 461 -7.51 -8.69 1.24
CA ILE A 461 -8.91 -9.06 0.98
C ILE A 461 -9.57 -9.44 2.30
N ILE A 462 -10.72 -8.83 2.58
CA ILE A 462 -11.57 -9.17 3.73
C ILE A 462 -12.94 -9.61 3.22
N ASP A 463 -13.41 -10.76 3.67
CA ASP A 463 -14.76 -11.26 3.38
C ASP A 463 -15.65 -10.97 4.60
N VAL A 464 -16.59 -10.04 4.44
CA VAL A 464 -17.49 -9.56 5.49
C VAL A 464 -18.73 -10.45 5.53
N GLY A 465 -18.82 -11.32 6.54
CA GLY A 465 -20.02 -12.14 6.76
C GLY A 465 -21.16 -11.35 7.42
N ASN A 466 -20.81 -10.55 8.42
CA ASN A 466 -21.74 -9.72 9.18
C ASN A 466 -21.51 -8.23 8.86
N LEU A 467 -22.57 -7.54 8.44
CA LEU A 467 -22.45 -6.15 7.99
C LEU A 467 -22.24 -5.14 9.11
N ASP A 468 -22.50 -5.54 10.36
CA ASP A 468 -22.19 -4.70 11.52
C ASP A 468 -20.67 -4.54 11.70
N ASP A 469 -19.88 -5.50 11.22
CA ASP A 469 -18.41 -5.53 11.31
C ASP A 469 -17.75 -4.74 10.15
N LEU A 470 -18.52 -4.30 9.14
CA LEU A 470 -18.02 -3.67 7.92
C LEU A 470 -17.15 -2.43 8.20
N ILE A 471 -17.48 -1.66 9.24
CA ILE A 471 -16.70 -0.48 9.65
C ILE A 471 -15.35 -0.92 10.18
N GLU A 472 -15.33 -1.90 11.08
CA GLU A 472 -14.10 -2.43 11.66
C GLU A 472 -13.20 -3.03 10.58
N ASP A 473 -13.77 -3.76 9.62
CA ASP A 473 -13.02 -4.35 8.50
C ASP A 473 -12.41 -3.29 7.57
N ILE A 474 -13.15 -2.22 7.28
CA ILE A 474 -12.59 -1.09 6.52
C ILE A 474 -11.48 -0.41 7.32
N LEU A 475 -11.68 -0.18 8.62
CA LEU A 475 -10.66 0.38 9.49
C LEU A 475 -9.44 -0.52 9.57
N ASP A 476 -9.59 -1.85 9.58
CA ASP A 476 -8.48 -2.80 9.55
C ASP A 476 -7.70 -2.72 8.23
N LEU A 477 -8.37 -2.61 7.07
CA LEU A 477 -7.66 -2.38 5.80
C LEU A 477 -6.95 -1.03 5.77
N ILE A 478 -7.57 0.02 6.30
CA ILE A 478 -6.94 1.33 6.42
C ILE A 478 -5.73 1.23 7.36
N LYS A 479 -5.84 0.53 8.49
CA LYS A 479 -4.72 0.28 9.41
C LYS A 479 -3.61 -0.51 8.71
N LYS A 480 -3.92 -1.60 8.01
CA LYS A 480 -2.97 -2.42 7.25
C LYS A 480 -2.26 -1.63 6.16
N GLY A 481 -2.98 -0.82 5.40
CA GLY A 481 -2.38 0.02 4.38
C GLY A 481 -1.63 1.23 4.93
N ALA A 482 -2.01 1.72 6.12
CA ALA A 482 -1.30 2.77 6.84
C ALA A 482 -0.08 2.25 7.63
N LYS A 483 0.10 0.91 7.77
CA LYS A 483 1.30 0.29 8.34
C LYS A 483 2.52 0.55 7.45
N SER A 484 3.05 1.77 7.51
CA SER A 484 4.38 2.14 7.03
C SER A 484 4.89 3.36 7.79
N ASP A 485 6.15 3.29 8.22
CA ASP A 485 6.90 4.28 8.99
C ASP A 485 6.20 4.80 10.26
N GLY A 486 5.92 3.87 11.17
CA GLY A 486 5.66 4.22 12.57
C GLY A 486 6.90 4.72 13.30
N ILE A 487 6.73 5.42 14.42
CA ILE A 487 7.86 5.93 15.21
C ILE A 487 8.61 4.74 15.82
N SER A 488 9.82 4.52 15.34
CA SER A 488 10.75 3.55 15.92
C SER A 488 11.42 4.13 17.15
N LYS A 489 11.24 3.47 18.29
CA LYS A 489 11.87 3.84 19.56
C LYS A 489 12.84 2.74 19.99
N LEU A 490 14.03 3.15 20.45
CA LEU A 490 14.97 2.26 21.10
C LEU A 490 14.50 1.93 22.51
N TYR A 491 14.67 0.69 22.92
CA TYR A 491 14.41 0.21 24.26
C TYR A 491 15.69 -0.35 24.88
N TYR A 492 15.76 -0.29 26.20
CA TYR A 492 16.96 -0.71 26.91
C TYR A 492 17.21 -2.21 26.70
N ARG A 493 18.48 -2.59 26.52
CA ARG A 493 18.92 -3.93 26.09
C ARG A 493 18.57 -5.07 27.07
N HIS A 494 17.99 -4.74 28.23
CA HIS A 494 17.60 -5.63 29.33
C HIS A 494 16.14 -5.46 29.79
N THR A 495 15.28 -4.78 29.02
CA THR A 495 13.86 -4.61 29.41
C THR A 495 13.08 -5.93 29.47
N GLU A 496 13.60 -6.99 28.86
CA GLU A 496 12.98 -8.32 28.85
C GLU A 496 14.05 -9.36 29.21
N ASN A 497 13.82 -10.07 30.33
CA ASN A 497 14.61 -11.22 30.78
C ASN A 497 14.06 -12.51 30.16
#